data_AF-A0A2V8NTJ0-F1
#
_entry.id   AF-A0A2V8NTJ0-F1
#
_cell.length_a   1.000
_cell.length_b   1.000
_cell.length_c   1.000
_cell.angle_alpha   90.00
_cell.angle_beta   90.00
_cell.angle_gamma   90.00
#
_symmetry.space_group_name_H-M   'P 1'
#
loop_
_entity.id
_entity.type
_entity.pdbx_description
1 polymer ?
#
loop_
_entity_poly.entity_id
_entity_poly.type
_entity_poly.pdbx_seq_one_letter_code
_entity_poly.pdbx_strand_id
1 'polypeptide(L)'
;MSCVETQNLIQGYSDGELDLINNLRMEEHLKDCPSCERDYENLRTLRSSINRSDLYFNAPADLRRRVHARVHKSVKDEPKRSVLRWRWLAAAASFALIAIIIFVLVLIQSGSSRDDLLAQEIVSSHVRSLMASHLTDVQSTDQHTVKPWFDGKLDYSPQATDLTAHGFPLVGGRLDYIGNRPVAALIYQRRQHIINLFIWPSTDDHEGRNRMSMRQGYNLIHWNRAGMTYWAVSDLNINELQEFAQALQNP
;
A
#
# COMPACT_ATOMS: atom_id res chain seq x y z
N MET A 1 53.83 -28.69 38.65
CA MET A 1 55.17 -28.48 38.07
C MET A 1 56.21 -28.81 39.13
N SER A 2 57.43 -29.20 38.73
CA SER A 2 58.53 -29.46 39.66
C SER A 2 59.34 -28.21 40.00
N CYS A 3 60.00 -28.18 41.16
CA CYS A 3 60.84 -27.04 41.57
C CYS A 3 61.97 -26.74 40.55
N VAL A 4 62.50 -27.76 39.88
CA VAL A 4 63.54 -27.62 38.85
C VAL A 4 63.00 -26.89 37.61
N GLU A 5 61.78 -27.22 37.19
CA GLU A 5 61.11 -26.51 36.09
C GLU A 5 60.82 -25.06 36.47
N THR A 6 60.35 -24.81 37.70
CA THR A 6 60.10 -23.46 38.22
C THR A 6 61.38 -22.62 38.20
N GLN A 7 62.51 -23.16 38.68
CA GLN A 7 63.78 -22.42 38.69
C GLN A 7 64.23 -21.99 37.29
N ASN A 8 63.98 -22.82 36.27
CA ASN A 8 64.30 -22.47 34.88
C ASN A 8 63.36 -21.40 34.30
N LEU A 9 62.09 -21.36 34.74
CA LEU A 9 61.07 -20.46 34.20
C LEU A 9 60.86 -19.19 35.02
N ILE A 10 61.41 -19.10 36.23
CA ILE A 10 61.13 -18.01 37.19
C ILE A 10 61.49 -16.62 36.65
N GLN A 11 62.55 -16.52 35.84
CA GLN A 11 62.95 -15.27 35.20
C GLN A 11 61.95 -14.84 34.12
N GLY A 12 61.58 -15.77 33.24
CA GLY A 12 60.58 -15.52 32.19
C GLY A 12 59.19 -15.22 32.75
N TYR A 13 58.82 -15.86 33.87
CA TYR A 13 57.60 -15.52 34.60
C TYR A 13 57.65 -14.07 35.12
N SER A 14 58.78 -13.67 35.71
CA SER A 14 58.96 -12.31 36.22
C SER A 14 58.96 -11.25 35.11
N ASP A 15 59.37 -11.60 33.88
CA ASP A 15 59.32 -10.72 32.70
C ASP A 15 57.97 -10.71 31.97
N GLY A 16 57.06 -11.64 32.30
CA GLY A 16 55.77 -11.78 31.62
C GLY A 16 55.86 -12.45 30.25
N GLU A 17 56.97 -13.18 29.98
CA GLU A 17 57.28 -13.79 28.68
C GLU A 17 56.79 -15.25 28.56
N LEU A 18 56.19 -15.82 29.62
CA LEU A 18 55.61 -17.15 29.57
C LEU A 18 54.27 -17.16 28.83
N ASP A 19 53.95 -18.28 28.19
CA ASP A 19 52.61 -18.53 27.67
C ASP A 19 51.60 -18.73 28.81
N LEU A 20 50.30 -18.69 28.48
CA LEU A 20 49.22 -18.74 29.47
C LEU A 20 49.25 -20.02 30.33
N ILE A 21 49.62 -21.17 29.76
CA ILE A 21 49.62 -22.44 30.49
C ILE A 21 50.72 -22.44 31.55
N ASN A 22 51.92 -22.00 31.18
CA ASN A 22 53.04 -21.94 32.11
C ASN A 22 52.87 -20.84 33.17
N ASN A 23 52.24 -19.71 32.84
CA ASN A 23 51.86 -18.70 33.84
C ASN A 23 50.94 -19.27 34.93
N LEU A 24 49.86 -19.96 34.54
CA LEU A 24 48.92 -20.53 35.50
C LEU A 24 49.58 -21.60 36.38
N ARG A 25 50.44 -22.45 35.79
CA ARG A 25 51.22 -23.44 36.54
C ARG A 25 52.18 -22.78 37.52
N MET A 26 52.81 -21.66 37.16
CA MET A 26 53.69 -20.87 38.03
C MET A 26 52.93 -20.28 39.20
N GLU A 27 51.78 -19.66 38.95
CA GLU A 27 50.91 -19.12 40.01
C GLU A 27 50.45 -20.20 41.00
N GLU A 28 50.12 -21.39 40.52
CA GLU A 28 49.72 -22.51 41.37
C GLU A 28 50.89 -23.02 42.22
N HIS A 29 52.06 -23.26 41.60
CA HIS A 29 53.22 -23.79 42.32
C HIS A 29 53.82 -22.81 43.33
N LEU A 30 53.84 -21.51 43.02
CA LEU A 30 54.33 -20.50 43.95
C LEU A 30 53.46 -20.38 45.21
N LYS A 31 52.16 -20.72 45.14
CA LYS A 31 51.29 -20.81 46.32
C LYS A 31 51.60 -22.02 47.20
N ASP A 32 52.01 -23.12 46.59
CA ASP A 32 52.18 -24.40 47.27
C ASP A 32 53.64 -24.67 47.73
N CYS A 33 54.63 -23.95 47.18
CA CYS A 33 56.05 -24.18 47.45
C CYS A 33 56.77 -22.94 48.04
N PRO A 34 56.98 -22.89 49.37
CA PRO A 34 57.59 -21.74 50.04
C PRO A 34 59.04 -21.44 49.65
N SER A 35 59.80 -22.43 49.16
CA SER A 35 61.17 -22.20 48.69
C SER A 35 61.18 -21.45 47.36
N CYS A 36 60.32 -21.85 46.42
CA CYS A 36 60.21 -21.20 45.12
C CYS A 36 59.59 -19.79 45.23
N GLU A 37 58.64 -19.60 46.16
CA GLU A 37 58.11 -18.27 46.48
C GLU A 37 59.22 -17.33 46.97
N ARG A 38 60.10 -17.82 47.85
CA ARG A 38 61.24 -17.04 48.36
C ARG A 38 62.23 -16.67 47.26
N ASP A 39 62.53 -17.59 46.36
CA ASP A 39 63.39 -17.31 45.20
C ASP A 39 62.78 -16.25 44.27
N TYR A 40 61.46 -16.30 44.07
CA TYR A 40 60.74 -15.30 43.29
C TYR A 40 60.76 -13.92 43.95
N GLU A 41 60.51 -13.84 45.26
CA GLU A 41 60.55 -12.58 46.00
C GLU A 41 61.98 -11.99 46.08
N ASN A 42 63.01 -12.83 46.17
CA ASN A 42 64.40 -12.38 46.06
C ASN A 42 64.68 -11.75 44.69
N LEU A 43 64.22 -12.39 43.60
CA LEU A 43 64.35 -11.86 42.25
C LEU A 43 63.60 -10.53 42.08
N ARG A 44 62.38 -10.43 42.63
CA ARG A 44 61.55 -9.21 42.59
C ARG A 44 62.21 -8.07 43.37
N THR A 45 62.77 -8.37 44.55
CA THR A 45 63.51 -7.41 45.37
C THR A 45 64.74 -6.90 44.62
N LEU A 46 65.54 -7.80 44.03
CA LEU A 46 66.70 -7.44 43.22
C LEU A 46 66.31 -6.52 42.07
N ARG A 47 65.28 -6.88 41.28
CA ARG A 47 64.79 -6.06 40.17
C ARG A 47 64.33 -4.68 40.61
N SER A 48 63.59 -4.59 41.72
CA SER A 48 63.13 -3.31 42.27
C SER A 48 64.30 -2.42 42.72
N SER A 49 65.39 -3.03 43.23
CA SER A 49 66.59 -2.29 43.66
C SER A 49 67.40 -1.74 42.49
N ILE A 50 67.38 -2.43 41.34
CA ILE A 50 68.01 -1.98 40.09
C ILE A 50 67.16 -0.89 39.43
N ASN A 51 65.84 -0.99 39.51
CA ASN A 51 64.90 -0.04 38.89
C ASN A 51 64.76 1.28 39.66
N ARG A 52 65.78 1.68 40.43
CA ARG A 52 65.84 3.00 41.08
C ARG A 52 65.97 4.07 39.99
N SER A 53 65.29 5.20 40.24
CA SER A 53 65.10 6.36 39.35
C SER A 53 66.35 6.86 38.64
N ASP A 54 67.51 6.57 39.22
CA ASP A 54 68.80 7.13 38.86
C ASP A 54 69.40 6.44 37.61
N LEU A 55 68.89 5.24 37.27
CA LEU A 55 69.28 4.46 36.08
C LEU A 55 68.20 4.44 34.99
N TYR A 56 67.01 5.00 35.26
CA TYR A 56 65.88 4.93 34.35
C TYR A 56 65.76 6.19 33.49
N PHE A 57 65.77 6.02 32.16
CA PHE A 57 65.54 7.14 31.25
C PHE A 57 64.05 7.46 31.19
N ASN A 58 63.66 8.60 31.77
CA ASN A 58 62.27 9.04 31.73
C ASN A 58 61.83 9.40 30.30
N ALA A 59 60.70 8.85 29.87
CA ALA A 59 60.12 9.16 28.57
C ALA A 59 59.90 10.68 28.41
N PRO A 60 60.30 11.29 27.27
CA PRO A 60 60.07 12.71 27.02
C PRO A 60 58.59 13.06 27.11
N ALA A 61 58.29 14.25 27.63
CA ALA A 61 56.91 14.72 27.81
C ALA A 61 56.09 14.75 26.49
N ASP A 62 56.76 14.86 25.35
CA ASP A 62 56.14 14.80 24.03
C ASP A 62 55.60 13.40 23.67
N LEU A 63 56.39 12.36 23.95
CA LEU A 63 55.97 10.97 23.72
C LEU A 63 54.75 10.63 24.57
N ARG A 64 54.77 11.04 25.85
CA ARG A 64 53.65 10.84 26.78
C ARG A 64 52.36 11.49 26.24
N ARG A 65 52.43 12.74 25.79
CA ARG A 65 51.28 13.46 25.20
C ARG A 65 50.74 12.73 23.97
N ARG A 66 51.62 12.26 23.07
CA ARG A 66 51.21 11.55 21.85
C ARG A 66 50.53 10.21 22.13
N VAL A 67 51.00 9.47 23.14
CA VAL A 67 50.38 8.20 23.55
C VAL A 67 48.99 8.44 24.14
N HIS A 68 48.84 9.37 25.09
CA HIS A 68 47.53 9.70 25.67
C HIS A 68 46.54 10.19 24.61
N ALA A 69 47.00 11.00 23.65
CA ALA A 69 46.16 11.48 22.56
C ALA A 69 45.65 10.34 21.66
N ARG A 70 46.47 9.31 21.38
CA ARG A 70 46.05 8.14 20.58
C ARG A 70 45.12 7.22 21.35
N VAL A 71 45.41 6.94 22.62
CA VAL A 71 44.56 6.08 23.46
C VAL A 71 43.16 6.69 23.62
N HIS A 72 43.05 8.02 23.81
CA HIS A 72 41.75 8.69 23.86
C HIS A 72 41.02 8.74 22.52
N LYS A 73 41.73 8.67 21.39
CA LYS A 73 41.11 8.59 20.06
C LYS A 73 40.50 7.22 19.81
N SER A 74 41.18 6.15 20.21
CA SER A 74 40.70 4.76 20.06
C SER A 74 39.44 4.45 20.88
N VAL A 75 39.16 5.21 21.96
CA VAL A 75 37.93 5.06 22.77
C VAL A 75 36.76 5.89 22.23
N LYS A 76 37.02 6.91 21.39
CA LYS A 76 35.97 7.79 20.83
C LYS A 76 35.43 7.36 19.47
N ASP A 77 36.11 6.46 18.76
CA ASP A 77 35.69 5.95 17.46
C ASP A 77 34.94 4.59 17.55
N GLU A 78 33.98 4.47 18.47
CA GLU A 78 32.88 3.51 18.25
C GLU A 78 31.88 4.11 17.25
N PRO A 79 31.53 3.43 16.15
CA PRO A 79 30.65 3.96 15.12
C PRO A 79 29.18 3.94 15.56
N LYS A 80 28.78 4.82 16.48
CA LYS A 80 27.38 5.03 16.89
C LYS A 80 26.52 5.74 15.82
N ARG A 81 27.07 6.02 14.64
CA ARG A 81 26.41 6.79 13.56
C ARG A 81 25.59 5.95 12.56
N SER A 82 25.64 4.62 12.65
CA SER A 82 24.97 3.71 11.69
C SER A 82 23.48 3.41 12.03
N VAL A 83 23.17 3.18 13.31
CA VAL A 83 21.81 2.78 13.73
C VAL A 83 20.75 3.88 13.57
N LEU A 84 21.13 5.15 13.71
CA LEU A 84 20.18 6.25 13.57
C LEU A 84 19.75 6.40 12.10
N ARG A 85 20.70 6.35 11.15
CA ARG A 85 20.40 6.42 9.71
C ARG A 85 19.50 5.27 9.23
N TRP A 86 19.71 4.06 9.74
CA TRP A 86 18.86 2.92 9.43
C TRP A 86 17.42 3.10 9.94
N ARG A 87 17.25 3.68 11.14
CA ARG A 87 15.92 3.96 11.71
C ARG A 87 15.17 5.04 10.93
N TRP A 88 15.85 6.08 10.47
CA TRP A 88 15.23 7.11 9.62
C TRP A 88 14.89 6.59 8.21
N LEU A 89 15.72 5.69 7.64
CA LEU A 89 15.40 5.03 6.37
C LEU A 89 14.22 4.06 6.50
N ALA A 90 14.15 3.28 7.59
CA ALA A 90 13.02 2.41 7.87
C ALA A 90 11.72 3.19 8.09
N ALA A 91 11.77 4.30 8.83
CA ALA A 91 10.61 5.19 9.02
C ALA A 91 10.14 5.83 7.70
N ALA A 92 11.07 6.27 6.84
CA ALA A 92 10.74 6.83 5.53
C ALA A 92 10.08 5.79 4.61
N ALA A 93 10.54 4.53 4.63
CA ALA A 93 9.95 3.44 3.86
C ALA A 93 8.51 3.12 4.32
N SER A 94 8.24 3.13 5.63
CA SER A 94 6.88 2.94 6.16
C SER A 94 5.92 4.07 5.74
N PHE A 95 6.37 5.32 5.80
CA PHE A 95 5.56 6.46 5.32
C PHE A 95 5.28 6.39 3.81
N ALA A 96 6.28 6.02 3.01
CA ALA A 96 6.10 5.84 1.57
C ALA A 96 5.09 4.73 1.26
N LEU A 97 5.14 3.60 1.97
CA LEU A 97 4.19 2.51 1.80
C LEU A 97 2.76 2.94 2.15
N ILE A 98 2.58 3.65 3.27
CA ILE A 98 1.26 4.18 3.68
C ILE A 98 0.74 5.19 2.63
N ALA A 99 1.60 6.10 2.15
CA ALA A 99 1.22 7.05 1.11
C ALA A 99 0.81 6.37 -0.19
N ILE A 100 1.51 5.31 -0.62
CA ILE A 100 1.14 4.50 -1.78
C ILE A 100 -0.19 3.80 -1.55
N ILE A 101 -0.41 3.20 -0.38
CA ILE A 101 -1.68 2.54 -0.04
C ILE A 101 -2.83 3.54 -0.09
N ILE A 102 -2.68 4.72 0.51
CA ILE A 102 -3.69 5.79 0.48
C ILE A 102 -3.93 6.24 -0.96
N PHE A 103 -2.87 6.46 -1.74
CA PHE A 103 -2.98 6.88 -3.14
C PHE A 103 -3.72 5.84 -3.99
N VAL A 104 -3.41 4.56 -3.83
CA VAL A 104 -4.13 3.46 -4.51
C VAL A 104 -5.60 3.39 -4.07
N LEU A 105 -5.89 3.54 -2.77
CA LEU A 105 -7.25 3.58 -2.24
C LEU A 105 -8.06 4.75 -2.84
N VAL A 106 -7.47 5.94 -2.92
CA VAL A 106 -8.10 7.12 -3.53
C VAL A 106 -8.38 6.88 -5.01
N LEU A 107 -7.43 6.32 -5.76
CA LEU A 107 -7.65 5.98 -7.17
C LEU A 107 -8.81 4.99 -7.36
N ILE A 108 -8.88 3.94 -6.53
CA ILE A 108 -9.98 2.95 -6.60
C ILE A 108 -11.34 3.59 -6.25
N GLN A 109 -11.41 4.44 -5.21
CA GLN A 109 -12.65 5.11 -4.82
C GLN A 109 -13.08 6.22 -5.79
N SER A 110 -12.15 6.84 -6.53
CA SER A 110 -12.49 7.88 -7.49
C SER A 110 -13.41 7.40 -8.63
N GLY A 111 -13.37 6.11 -8.96
CA GLY A 111 -14.26 5.49 -9.95
C GLY A 111 -15.73 5.44 -9.49
N SER A 112 -15.97 5.10 -8.21
CA SER A 112 -17.34 5.08 -7.67
C SER A 112 -17.99 6.46 -7.64
N SER A 113 -17.21 7.52 -7.43
CA SER A 113 -17.73 8.89 -7.42
C SER A 113 -18.32 9.32 -8.76
N ARG A 114 -17.78 8.85 -9.90
CA ARG A 114 -18.33 9.17 -11.23
C ARG A 114 -19.65 8.46 -11.48
N ASP A 115 -19.71 7.15 -11.18
CA ASP A 115 -20.96 6.38 -11.29
C ASP A 115 -22.06 6.95 -10.39
N ASP A 116 -21.70 7.42 -9.19
CA ASP A 116 -22.65 8.05 -8.28
C ASP A 116 -23.21 9.38 -8.81
N LEU A 117 -22.35 10.22 -9.41
CA LEU A 117 -22.79 11.47 -10.03
C LEU A 117 -23.70 11.20 -11.24
N LEU A 118 -23.35 10.22 -12.08
CA LEU A 118 -24.18 9.82 -13.22
C LEU A 118 -25.51 9.24 -12.76
N ALA A 119 -25.52 8.37 -11.75
CA ALA A 119 -26.75 7.82 -11.18
C ALA A 119 -27.69 8.93 -10.68
N GLN A 120 -27.14 9.97 -10.04
CA GLN A 120 -27.91 11.13 -9.60
C GLN A 120 -28.50 11.92 -10.77
N GLU A 121 -27.72 12.13 -11.84
CA GLU A 121 -28.18 12.83 -13.04
C GLU A 121 -29.28 12.05 -13.78
N ILE A 122 -29.13 10.73 -13.89
CA ILE A 122 -30.12 9.81 -14.48
C ILE A 122 -31.45 9.86 -13.73
N VAL A 123 -31.40 9.81 -12.39
CA VAL A 123 -32.61 9.95 -11.56
C VAL A 123 -33.23 11.33 -11.74
N SER A 124 -32.41 12.38 -11.80
CA SER A 124 -32.91 13.74 -12.01
C SER A 124 -33.61 13.91 -13.38
N SER A 125 -33.06 13.31 -14.45
CA SER A 125 -33.68 13.28 -15.77
C SER A 125 -34.98 12.49 -15.73
N HIS A 126 -34.99 11.32 -15.07
CA HIS A 126 -36.19 10.52 -14.90
C HIS A 126 -37.31 11.29 -14.22
N VAL A 127 -37.05 11.88 -13.06
CA VAL A 127 -38.03 12.70 -12.33
C VAL A 127 -38.50 13.89 -13.17
N ARG A 128 -37.59 14.60 -13.85
CA ARG A 128 -37.94 15.72 -14.75
C ARG A 128 -38.89 15.29 -15.86
N SER A 129 -38.67 14.13 -16.47
CA SER A 129 -39.53 13.60 -17.54
C SER A 129 -40.95 13.29 -17.05
N LEU A 130 -41.09 12.84 -15.79
CA LEU A 130 -42.39 12.57 -15.18
C LEU A 130 -43.13 13.87 -14.81
N MET A 131 -42.42 14.90 -14.33
CA MET A 131 -43.02 16.16 -13.89
C MET A 131 -43.51 17.04 -15.04
N ALA A 132 -42.73 17.14 -16.13
CA ALA A 132 -42.99 18.10 -17.19
C ALA A 132 -43.96 17.60 -18.27
N SER A 133 -44.59 16.43 -18.10
CA SER A 133 -45.36 15.71 -19.14
C SER A 133 -44.58 15.55 -20.46
N HIS A 134 -43.25 15.59 -20.39
CA HIS A 134 -42.34 15.50 -21.52
C HIS A 134 -41.65 14.13 -21.48
N LEU A 135 -42.50 13.10 -21.46
CA LEU A 135 -42.06 11.72 -21.33
C LEU A 135 -41.34 11.26 -22.60
N THR A 136 -41.89 11.62 -23.76
CA THR A 136 -41.41 11.21 -25.08
C THR A 136 -41.34 12.42 -25.99
N ASP A 137 -40.27 12.54 -26.76
CA ASP A 137 -40.22 13.43 -27.94
C ASP A 137 -40.87 12.78 -29.16
N VAL A 138 -40.78 11.45 -29.25
CA VAL A 138 -41.53 10.62 -30.19
C VAL A 138 -42.31 9.58 -29.43
N GLN A 139 -43.63 9.74 -29.49
CA GLN A 139 -44.57 8.76 -29.00
C GLN A 139 -44.85 7.76 -30.12
N SER A 140 -44.14 6.64 -30.12
CA SER A 140 -44.41 5.51 -31.00
C SER A 140 -44.00 4.21 -30.32
N THR A 141 -44.89 3.23 -30.39
CA THR A 141 -44.63 1.86 -29.94
C THR A 141 -43.87 1.05 -31.00
N ASP A 142 -43.71 1.59 -32.22
CA ASP A 142 -43.04 0.94 -33.33
C ASP A 142 -41.55 1.33 -33.40
N GLN A 143 -40.69 0.32 -33.27
CA GLN A 143 -39.24 0.47 -33.39
C GLN A 143 -38.81 1.12 -34.71
N HIS A 144 -39.58 0.93 -35.80
CA HIS A 144 -39.28 1.48 -37.11
C HIS A 144 -39.64 2.97 -37.24
N THR A 145 -40.30 3.54 -36.24
CA THR A 145 -40.52 4.99 -36.11
C THR A 145 -39.51 5.63 -35.15
N VAL A 146 -39.19 4.94 -34.05
CA VAL A 146 -38.31 5.48 -33.00
C VAL A 146 -36.84 5.53 -33.45
N LYS A 147 -36.34 4.48 -34.12
CA LYS A 147 -34.93 4.43 -34.55
C LYS A 147 -34.59 5.56 -35.56
N PRO A 148 -35.34 5.75 -36.66
CA PRO A 148 -35.03 6.82 -37.61
C PRO A 148 -35.18 8.22 -37.03
N TRP A 149 -35.97 8.41 -35.97
CA TRP A 149 -36.09 9.73 -35.34
C TRP A 149 -34.80 10.19 -34.64
N PHE A 150 -33.97 9.25 -34.19
CA PHE A 150 -32.65 9.55 -33.62
C PHE A 150 -31.60 9.84 -34.69
N ASP A 151 -31.85 9.50 -35.96
CA ASP A 151 -30.89 9.73 -37.05
C ASP A 151 -30.61 11.22 -37.21
N GLY A 152 -29.32 11.57 -37.19
CA GLY A 152 -28.84 12.96 -37.27
C GLY A 152 -28.91 13.74 -35.95
N LYS A 153 -29.44 13.16 -34.87
CA LYS A 153 -29.41 13.74 -33.51
C LYS A 153 -28.36 13.08 -32.62
N LEU A 154 -28.12 11.80 -32.85
CA LEU A 154 -27.09 11.00 -32.21
C LEU A 154 -26.10 10.50 -33.27
N ASP A 155 -24.87 10.29 -32.83
CA ASP A 155 -23.79 9.67 -33.60
C ASP A 155 -23.84 8.13 -33.54
N TYR A 156 -24.88 7.56 -32.92
CA TYR A 156 -25.16 6.13 -32.81
C TYR A 156 -26.67 5.86 -32.91
N SER A 157 -27.04 4.61 -33.17
CA SER A 157 -28.44 4.18 -33.26
C SER A 157 -28.81 3.24 -32.09
N PRO A 158 -29.69 3.66 -31.16
CA PRO A 158 -30.10 2.82 -30.03
C PRO A 158 -30.99 1.66 -30.48
N GLN A 159 -30.84 0.49 -29.84
CA GLN A 159 -31.71 -0.65 -30.10
C GLN A 159 -33.04 -0.52 -29.35
N ALA A 160 -34.06 -0.02 -30.03
CA ALA A 160 -35.44 0.00 -29.54
C ALA A 160 -36.11 -1.37 -29.67
N THR A 161 -35.72 -2.33 -28.83
CA THR A 161 -36.29 -3.69 -28.82
C THR A 161 -37.74 -3.68 -28.35
N ASP A 162 -38.62 -4.39 -29.06
CA ASP A 162 -39.98 -4.63 -28.60
C ASP A 162 -40.00 -5.71 -27.51
N LEU A 163 -40.36 -5.30 -26.29
CA LEU A 163 -40.48 -6.18 -25.13
C LEU A 163 -41.93 -6.38 -24.69
N THR A 164 -42.90 -6.12 -25.57
CA THR A 164 -44.34 -6.26 -25.29
C THR A 164 -44.68 -7.69 -24.85
N ALA A 165 -44.07 -8.71 -25.48
CA ALA A 165 -44.27 -10.12 -25.11
C ALA A 165 -43.82 -10.44 -23.67
N HIS A 166 -42.87 -9.67 -23.14
CA HIS A 166 -42.36 -9.78 -21.77
C HIS A 166 -43.08 -8.83 -20.79
N GLY A 167 -44.14 -8.13 -21.23
CA GLY A 167 -44.92 -7.21 -20.39
C GLY A 167 -44.31 -5.81 -20.25
N PHE A 168 -43.37 -5.44 -21.12
CA PHE A 168 -42.73 -4.13 -21.15
C PHE A 168 -42.91 -3.49 -22.54
N PRO A 169 -44.12 -3.03 -22.90
CA PRO A 169 -44.31 -2.29 -24.15
C PRO A 169 -43.42 -1.06 -24.22
N LEU A 170 -42.85 -0.82 -25.40
CA LEU A 170 -42.17 0.42 -25.75
C LEU A 170 -43.23 1.51 -25.95
N VAL A 171 -43.06 2.66 -25.30
CA VAL A 171 -43.95 3.82 -25.40
C VAL A 171 -43.40 4.86 -26.37
N GLY A 172 -42.08 4.97 -26.45
CA GLY A 172 -41.42 5.92 -27.34
C GLY A 172 -39.97 6.19 -26.99
N GLY A 173 -39.47 7.31 -27.50
CA GLY A 173 -38.10 7.78 -27.31
C GLY A 173 -38.04 9.28 -26.99
N ARG A 174 -36.94 9.68 -26.34
CA ARG A 174 -36.56 11.05 -26.01
C ARG A 174 -35.06 11.22 -26.22
N LEU A 175 -34.66 12.42 -26.65
CA LEU A 175 -33.26 12.84 -26.60
C LEU A 175 -33.00 13.51 -25.25
N ASP A 176 -32.00 13.05 -24.51
CA ASP A 176 -31.61 13.64 -23.23
C ASP A 176 -30.15 14.07 -23.23
N TYR A 177 -29.72 14.75 -22.17
CA TYR A 177 -28.33 15.17 -22.00
C TYR A 177 -27.86 14.80 -20.60
N ILE A 178 -26.95 13.83 -20.52
CA ILE A 178 -26.45 13.23 -19.27
C ILE A 178 -24.94 13.13 -19.37
N GLY A 179 -24.17 13.39 -18.31
CA GLY A 179 -22.73 13.21 -18.31
C GLY A 179 -22.02 14.02 -19.41
N ASN A 180 -22.58 15.20 -19.70
CA ASN A 180 -22.09 16.12 -20.72
C ASN A 180 -22.10 15.56 -22.16
N ARG A 181 -23.04 14.67 -22.48
CA ARG A 181 -23.24 14.10 -23.83
C ARG A 181 -24.73 13.92 -24.16
N PRO A 182 -25.10 13.93 -25.45
CA PRO A 182 -26.44 13.55 -25.86
C PRO A 182 -26.64 12.04 -25.67
N VAL A 183 -27.76 11.66 -25.05
CA VAL A 183 -28.10 10.26 -24.77
C VAL A 183 -29.48 9.92 -25.31
N ALA A 184 -29.65 8.68 -25.80
CA ALA A 184 -30.97 8.16 -26.11
C ALA A 184 -31.67 7.75 -24.80
N ALA A 185 -32.91 8.20 -24.60
CA ALA A 185 -33.80 7.69 -23.58
C ALA A 185 -34.96 6.95 -24.25
N LEU A 186 -35.04 5.64 -24.05
CA LEU A 186 -36.19 4.83 -24.47
C LEU A 186 -37.14 4.67 -23.29
N ILE A 187 -38.43 4.82 -23.56
CA ILE A 187 -39.46 4.82 -22.53
C ILE A 187 -40.23 3.51 -22.67
N TYR A 188 -40.12 2.67 -21.66
CA TYR A 188 -40.91 1.47 -21.49
C TYR A 188 -41.91 1.66 -20.35
N GLN A 189 -42.93 0.83 -20.33
CA GLN A 189 -43.94 0.88 -19.27
C GLN A 189 -44.30 -0.51 -18.80
N ARG A 190 -44.50 -0.67 -17.50
CA ARG A 190 -45.14 -1.85 -16.91
C ARG A 190 -46.31 -1.38 -16.05
N ARG A 191 -47.53 -1.70 -16.49
CA ARG A 191 -48.77 -1.19 -15.86
C ARG A 191 -48.78 0.34 -15.84
N GLN A 192 -48.70 0.98 -14.66
CA GLN A 192 -48.64 2.44 -14.50
C GLN A 192 -47.22 2.97 -14.25
N HIS A 193 -46.22 2.08 -14.17
CA HIS A 193 -44.85 2.45 -13.86
C HIS A 193 -44.04 2.67 -15.13
N ILE A 194 -43.39 3.82 -15.21
CA ILE A 194 -42.51 4.20 -16.31
C ILE A 194 -41.11 3.68 -16.03
N ILE A 195 -40.48 3.14 -17.06
CA ILE A 195 -39.09 2.72 -17.07
C ILE A 195 -38.38 3.57 -18.12
N ASN A 196 -37.47 4.44 -17.69
CA ASN A 196 -36.57 5.11 -18.63
C ASN A 196 -35.31 4.26 -18.77
N LEU A 197 -35.00 3.88 -20.00
CA LEU A 197 -33.77 3.20 -20.39
C LEU A 197 -32.88 4.18 -21.14
N PHE A 198 -31.81 4.63 -20.50
CA PHE A 198 -30.81 5.48 -21.12
C PHE A 198 -29.71 4.64 -21.77
N ILE A 199 -29.32 5.00 -22.99
CA ILE A 199 -28.39 4.23 -23.81
C ILE A 199 -27.38 5.18 -24.46
N TRP A 200 -26.09 4.85 -24.37
CA TRP A 200 -25.01 5.56 -25.08
C TRP A 200 -23.78 4.66 -25.26
N PRO A 201 -22.81 5.01 -26.14
CA PRO A 201 -21.60 4.22 -26.34
C PRO A 201 -20.75 4.11 -25.07
N SER A 202 -20.37 2.89 -24.70
CA SER A 202 -19.52 2.63 -23.53
C SER A 202 -18.10 3.15 -23.75
N THR A 203 -17.50 3.73 -22.72
CA THR A 203 -16.06 4.03 -22.70
C THR A 203 -15.22 2.87 -22.17
N ASP A 204 -15.87 1.88 -21.55
CA ASP A 204 -15.25 0.71 -20.96
C ASP A 204 -15.60 -0.55 -21.77
N ASP A 205 -14.59 -1.30 -22.17
CA ASP A 205 -14.73 -2.52 -22.99
C ASP A 205 -15.13 -3.76 -22.17
N HIS A 206 -15.32 -3.59 -20.86
CA HIS A 206 -15.71 -4.68 -19.97
C HIS A 206 -17.23 -4.84 -19.96
N GLU A 207 -17.70 -5.96 -20.51
CA GLU A 207 -19.06 -6.46 -20.26
C GLU A 207 -19.17 -6.85 -18.78
N GLY A 208 -19.68 -5.91 -17.99
CA GLY A 208 -19.83 -6.05 -16.54
C GLY A 208 -21.14 -6.70 -16.14
N ARG A 209 -21.15 -7.37 -14.99
CA ARG A 209 -22.40 -7.79 -14.31
C ARG A 209 -23.28 -6.56 -14.04
N ASN A 210 -24.60 -6.76 -14.07
CA ASN A 210 -25.57 -5.73 -13.70
C ASN A 210 -25.25 -5.15 -12.32
N ARG A 211 -24.96 -3.84 -12.28
CA ARG A 211 -24.81 -3.07 -11.06
C ARG A 211 -26.16 -2.51 -10.68
N MET A 212 -26.63 -2.86 -9.49
CA MET A 212 -27.91 -2.41 -8.97
C MET A 212 -27.68 -1.36 -7.89
N SER A 213 -28.47 -0.29 -7.90
CA SER A 213 -28.44 0.72 -6.85
C SER A 213 -29.82 1.33 -6.65
N MET A 214 -30.00 2.00 -5.51
CA MET A 214 -31.23 2.72 -5.20
C MET A 214 -30.90 4.16 -4.85
N ARG A 215 -31.65 5.11 -5.39
CA ARG A 215 -31.48 6.56 -5.16
C ARG A 215 -32.85 7.24 -5.14
N GLN A 216 -33.11 8.03 -4.10
CA GLN A 216 -34.34 8.85 -3.99
C GLN A 216 -35.66 8.06 -4.20
N GLY A 217 -35.70 6.78 -3.80
CA GLY A 217 -36.89 5.93 -3.98
C GLY A 217 -36.95 5.18 -5.32
N TYR A 218 -36.06 5.50 -6.27
CA TYR A 218 -35.99 4.85 -7.58
C TYR A 218 -34.91 3.77 -7.59
N ASN A 219 -35.20 2.67 -8.26
CA ASN A 219 -34.27 1.59 -8.51
C ASN A 219 -33.54 1.84 -9.83
N LEU A 220 -32.23 1.58 -9.83
CA LEU A 220 -31.37 1.70 -11.00
C LEU A 220 -30.67 0.37 -11.27
N ILE A 221 -30.62 -0.01 -12.54
CA ILE A 221 -29.79 -1.11 -13.02
C ILE A 221 -28.91 -0.58 -14.15
N HIS A 222 -27.61 -0.79 -14.00
CA HIS A 222 -26.58 -0.39 -14.96
C HIS A 222 -25.83 -1.61 -15.48
N TRP A 223 -25.64 -1.68 -16.80
CA TRP A 223 -24.81 -2.70 -17.43
C TRP A 223 -24.22 -2.21 -18.75
N ASN A 224 -23.16 -2.89 -19.20
CA ASN A 224 -22.55 -2.69 -20.51
C ASN A 224 -22.78 -3.92 -21.37
N ARG A 225 -23.13 -3.74 -22.64
CA ARG A 225 -23.32 -4.84 -23.59
C ARG A 225 -23.09 -4.35 -25.02
N ALA A 226 -22.36 -5.13 -25.82
CA ALA A 226 -22.14 -4.84 -27.24
C ALA A 226 -21.65 -3.40 -27.51
N GLY A 227 -20.71 -2.92 -26.69
CA GLY A 227 -20.14 -1.57 -26.81
C GLY A 227 -21.05 -0.42 -26.36
N MET A 228 -22.22 -0.71 -25.77
CA MET A 228 -23.16 0.29 -25.28
C MET A 228 -23.34 0.18 -23.76
N THR A 229 -23.48 1.32 -23.10
CA THR A 229 -23.87 1.46 -21.70
C THR A 229 -25.37 1.65 -21.60
N TYR A 230 -25.98 0.93 -20.67
CA TYR A 230 -27.42 0.96 -20.40
C TYR A 230 -27.68 1.31 -18.94
N TRP A 231 -28.59 2.25 -18.72
CA TRP A 231 -29.12 2.56 -17.39
C TRP A 231 -30.63 2.53 -17.42
N ALA A 232 -31.21 1.56 -16.71
CA ALA A 232 -32.64 1.50 -16.46
C ALA A 232 -32.96 2.13 -15.11
N VAL A 233 -33.96 3.03 -15.08
CA VAL A 233 -34.46 3.65 -13.85
C VAL A 233 -35.98 3.63 -13.81
N SER A 234 -36.53 3.24 -12.65
CA SER A 234 -37.96 3.17 -12.41
C SER A 234 -38.27 3.13 -10.90
N ASP A 235 -39.52 3.42 -10.55
CA ASP A 235 -40.10 3.20 -9.22
C ASP A 235 -40.61 1.76 -9.02
N LEU A 236 -40.51 0.90 -10.05
CA LEU A 236 -40.74 -0.54 -9.94
C LEU A 236 -39.89 -1.18 -8.85
N ASN A 237 -40.37 -2.30 -8.31
CA ASN A 237 -39.54 -3.11 -7.41
C ASN A 237 -38.29 -3.63 -8.15
N ILE A 238 -37.21 -3.91 -7.41
CA ILE A 238 -35.93 -4.27 -8.01
C ILE A 238 -35.98 -5.58 -8.81
N ASN A 239 -36.85 -6.53 -8.44
CA ASN A 239 -36.98 -7.81 -9.14
C ASN A 239 -37.64 -7.62 -10.52
N GLU A 240 -38.70 -6.81 -10.61
CA GLU A 240 -39.38 -6.47 -11.86
C GLU A 240 -38.47 -5.65 -12.79
N LEU A 241 -37.67 -4.73 -12.23
CA LEU A 241 -36.69 -3.98 -13.02
C LEU A 241 -35.55 -4.90 -13.50
N GLN A 242 -35.19 -5.91 -12.72
CA GLN A 242 -34.22 -6.92 -13.13
C GLN A 242 -34.77 -7.83 -14.24
N GLU A 243 -36.05 -8.22 -14.17
CA GLU A 243 -36.73 -8.94 -15.27
C GLU A 243 -36.66 -8.13 -16.58
N PHE A 244 -36.91 -6.81 -16.51
CA PHE A 244 -36.77 -5.92 -17.67
C PHE A 244 -35.34 -5.94 -18.24
N ALA A 245 -34.33 -5.75 -17.38
CA ALA A 245 -32.93 -5.76 -17.82
C ALA A 245 -32.53 -7.11 -18.44
N GLN A 246 -33.02 -8.22 -17.89
CA GLN A 246 -32.76 -9.57 -18.43
C GLN A 246 -33.45 -9.78 -19.79
N ALA A 247 -34.70 -9.33 -19.95
CA ALA A 247 -35.42 -9.41 -21.21
C ALA A 247 -34.73 -8.57 -22.31
N LEU A 248 -34.17 -7.40 -21.98
CA LEU A 248 -33.40 -6.62 -22.96
C LEU A 248 -32.05 -7.27 -23.32
N GLN A 249 -31.42 -7.97 -22.37
CA GLN A 249 -30.17 -8.69 -22.61
C GLN A 249 -30.38 -9.99 -23.39
N ASN A 250 -31.54 -10.64 -23.25
CA ASN A 250 -31.88 -11.85 -23.98
C ASN A 250 -33.24 -11.65 -24.67
N PRO A 251 -33.29 -10.80 -25.71
CA PRO A 251 -34.53 -10.39 -26.34
C PRO A 251 -35.21 -11.52 -27.12
#